data_AF-A0A0F8X337-F1
#
_entry.id   AF-A0A0F8X337-F1
#
_cell.length_a   1.000
_cell.length_b   1.000
_cell.length_c   1.000
_cell.angle_alpha   90.00
_cell.angle_beta   90.00
_cell.angle_gamma   90.00
#
_symmetry.space_group_name_H-M   'P 1'
#
loop_
_entity.id
_entity.type
_entity.pdbx_description
1 polymer ?
#
loop_
_entity_poly.entity_id
_entity_poly.type
_entity_poly.pdbx_seq_one_letter_code
_entity_poly.pdbx_strand_id
1 'polypeptide(L)'
;MGKASAWLKHLRMRRGITIVSQAFFMWKLHQTPFEELTNNIFDVLNKYDTFFTFPTVAYTAKQDVSLIRTIVQNGHEIASHGYKHVRYQFLPKEIQEQDMKTSIETFKKIGINVTGFRAPYNMYNEDTPHLLEKYGFLWDGGIGYKPENRKSNSFFKVKLNNRDSTFTCIPLNLYTDDLLIDVLKLDSEHMSRVFSKVLDHTKSNGGLVMFDLHP
;
A
#
# COMPACT_ATOMS: atom_id res chain seq x y z
N MET A 1 -7.47 -19.07 19.38
CA MET A 1 -8.63 -18.83 18.49
C MET A 1 -8.16 -17.94 17.36
N GLY A 2 -8.02 -18.52 16.16
CA GLY A 2 -6.96 -18.18 15.21
C GLY A 2 -7.24 -17.05 14.22
N LYS A 3 -6.14 -16.56 13.64
CA LYS A 3 -6.00 -15.54 12.58
C LYS A 3 -6.93 -15.75 11.37
N ALA A 4 -7.50 -16.95 11.19
CA ALA A 4 -8.44 -17.31 10.13
C ALA A 4 -9.80 -16.56 10.19
N SER A 5 -10.24 -16.10 11.38
CA SER A 5 -11.59 -15.55 11.57
C SER A 5 -11.79 -14.13 11.01
N ALA A 6 -10.72 -13.34 10.94
CA ALA A 6 -10.76 -12.00 10.36
C ALA A 6 -10.83 -12.05 8.82
N TRP A 7 -10.14 -13.03 8.23
CA TRP A 7 -10.04 -13.23 6.79
C TRP A 7 -11.34 -13.78 6.16
N LEU A 8 -12.00 -14.73 6.84
CA LEU A 8 -13.30 -15.28 6.41
C LEU A 8 -14.41 -14.20 6.31
N LYS A 9 -14.32 -13.13 7.12
CA LYS A 9 -15.25 -11.99 7.04
C LYS A 9 -15.00 -11.11 5.81
N HIS A 10 -13.79 -11.05 5.28
CA HIS A 10 -13.46 -10.29 4.07
C HIS A 10 -13.96 -10.94 2.78
N LEU A 11 -14.01 -12.27 2.73
CA LEU A 11 -14.46 -13.06 1.57
C LEU A 11 -15.96 -12.93 1.26
N ARG A 12 -16.77 -12.40 2.18
CA ARG A 12 -18.24 -12.39 2.04
C ARG A 12 -18.76 -11.32 1.05
N MET A 13 -17.89 -10.61 0.34
CA MET A 13 -18.27 -9.60 -0.66
C MET A 13 -17.57 -9.80 -2.01
N ARG A 14 -17.87 -10.89 -2.72
CA ARG A 14 -18.19 -10.96 -4.17
C ARG A 14 -18.01 -12.39 -4.72
N ARG A 15 -19.12 -12.91 -5.29
CA ARG A 15 -19.23 -13.93 -6.35
C ARG A 15 -18.86 -15.40 -6.00
N GLY A 16 -19.79 -16.29 -6.34
CA GLY A 16 -19.70 -17.73 -6.09
C GLY A 16 -18.78 -18.49 -7.07
N ILE A 17 -18.54 -19.77 -6.75
CA ILE A 17 -17.74 -20.78 -7.46
C ILE A 17 -16.22 -20.52 -7.49
N THR A 18 -15.76 -19.27 -7.37
CA THR A 18 -14.32 -18.89 -7.30
C THR A 18 -13.68 -19.10 -5.92
N ILE A 19 -14.47 -19.36 -4.88
CA ILE A 19 -13.99 -19.45 -3.49
C ILE A 19 -13.06 -20.65 -3.28
N VAL A 20 -13.31 -21.80 -3.90
CA VAL A 20 -12.49 -23.01 -3.68
C VAL A 20 -11.13 -22.91 -4.37
N SER A 21 -11.10 -22.46 -5.63
CA SER A 21 -9.85 -22.25 -6.36
C SER A 21 -9.04 -21.10 -5.78
N GLN A 22 -9.69 -20.00 -5.37
CA GLN A 22 -9.03 -18.88 -4.71
C GLN A 22 -8.56 -19.24 -3.31
N ALA A 23 -9.33 -20.01 -2.53
CA ALA A 23 -8.89 -20.51 -1.23
C ALA A 23 -7.72 -21.49 -1.36
N PHE A 24 -7.70 -22.35 -2.38
CA PHE A 24 -6.57 -23.25 -2.66
C PHE A 24 -5.32 -22.47 -3.11
N PHE A 25 -5.48 -21.48 -3.98
CA PHE A 25 -4.40 -20.60 -4.42
C PHE A 25 -3.84 -19.75 -3.27
N MET A 26 -4.72 -19.18 -2.44
CA MET A 26 -4.33 -18.45 -1.23
C MET A 26 -3.72 -19.38 -0.18
N TRP A 27 -4.21 -20.61 -0.02
CA TRP A 27 -3.57 -21.61 0.84
C TRP A 27 -2.15 -21.92 0.40
N LYS A 28 -1.91 -22.01 -0.92
CA LYS A 28 -0.57 -22.20 -1.50
C LYS A 28 0.34 -20.98 -1.29
N LEU A 29 -0.18 -19.76 -1.45
CA LEU A 29 0.53 -18.50 -1.18
C LEU A 29 0.88 -18.33 0.30
N HIS A 30 0.01 -18.76 1.21
CA HIS A 30 0.22 -18.66 2.66
C HIS A 30 1.06 -19.81 3.27
N GLN A 31 1.68 -20.67 2.45
CA GLN A 31 2.59 -21.71 2.97
C GLN A 31 3.92 -21.11 3.44
N THR A 32 4.37 -20.04 2.78
CA THR A 32 5.60 -19.34 3.15
C THR A 32 5.33 -18.37 4.30
N PRO A 33 6.08 -18.45 5.41
CA PRO A 33 6.01 -17.45 6.47
C PRO A 33 6.24 -16.04 5.93
N PHE A 34 5.48 -15.05 6.42
CA PHE A 34 5.61 -13.66 5.99
C PHE A 34 7.03 -13.11 6.18
N GLU A 35 7.71 -13.54 7.24
CA GLU A 35 9.11 -13.20 7.50
C GLU A 35 10.05 -13.71 6.40
N GLU A 36 9.84 -14.93 5.90
CA GLU A 36 10.64 -15.50 4.80
C GLU A 36 10.37 -14.76 3.48
N LEU A 37 9.11 -14.42 3.18
CA LEU A 37 8.78 -13.57 2.02
C LEU A 37 9.47 -12.21 2.11
N THR A 38 9.43 -11.59 3.29
CA THR A 38 10.04 -10.29 3.55
C THR A 38 11.57 -10.35 3.43
N ASN A 39 12.21 -11.38 4.00
CA ASN A 39 13.66 -11.59 3.89
C ASN A 39 14.10 -11.84 2.44
N ASN A 40 13.33 -12.61 1.66
CA ASN A 40 13.61 -12.80 0.23
C ASN A 40 13.58 -11.48 -0.55
N ILE A 41 12.66 -10.57 -0.21
CA ILE A 41 12.63 -9.22 -0.79
C ILE A 41 13.89 -8.45 -0.42
N PHE A 42 14.28 -8.46 0.87
CA PHE A 42 15.48 -7.74 1.34
C PHE A 42 16.76 -8.27 0.68
N ASP A 43 16.90 -9.58 0.53
CA ASP A 43 18.05 -10.20 -0.12
C ASP A 43 18.23 -9.76 -1.58
N VAL A 44 17.13 -9.46 -2.28
CA VAL A 44 17.19 -8.89 -3.63
C VAL A 44 17.53 -7.41 -3.56
N LEU A 45 16.80 -6.63 -2.77
CA LEU A 45 16.94 -5.18 -2.70
C LEU A 45 18.32 -4.72 -2.22
N ASN A 46 18.90 -5.44 -1.25
CA ASN A 46 20.23 -5.17 -0.69
C ASN A 46 21.35 -5.33 -1.72
N LYS A 47 21.19 -6.22 -2.72
CA LYS A 47 22.18 -6.38 -3.81
C LYS A 47 22.31 -5.14 -4.69
N TYR A 48 21.27 -4.30 -4.70
CA TYR A 48 21.19 -3.13 -5.57
C TYR A 48 21.16 -1.79 -4.82
N ASP A 49 21.35 -1.81 -3.49
CA ASP A 49 21.24 -0.61 -2.63
C ASP A 49 19.91 0.14 -2.86
N THR A 50 18.83 -0.64 -2.88
CA THR A 50 17.47 -0.14 -3.14
C THR A 50 16.56 -0.38 -1.95
N PHE A 51 15.58 0.49 -1.79
CA PHE A 51 14.66 0.44 -0.64
C PHE A 51 13.21 0.54 -1.10
N PHE A 52 12.33 -0.16 -0.39
CA PHE A 52 10.90 -0.02 -0.51
C PHE A 52 10.31 0.80 0.63
N THR A 53 9.09 1.27 0.40
CA THR A 53 8.20 1.79 1.42
C THR A 53 7.07 0.79 1.66
N PHE A 54 6.77 0.52 2.92
CA PHE A 54 5.74 -0.43 3.35
C PHE A 54 4.57 0.31 4.02
N PRO A 55 3.50 0.65 3.28
CA PRO A 55 2.23 1.06 3.87
C PRO A 55 1.70 -0.07 4.76
N THR A 56 1.78 0.14 6.08
CA THR A 56 1.50 -0.92 7.05
C THR A 56 0.26 -0.59 7.87
N VAL A 57 -0.59 -1.59 8.09
CA VAL A 57 -1.75 -1.47 8.99
C VAL A 57 -1.25 -1.42 10.43
N ALA A 58 -1.52 -0.32 11.13
CA ALA A 58 -0.96 -0.11 12.47
C ALA A 58 -1.39 -1.18 13.49
N TYR A 59 -2.60 -1.74 13.37
CA TYR A 59 -3.01 -2.87 14.21
C TYR A 59 -2.11 -4.09 14.01
N THR A 60 -1.71 -4.40 12.78
CA THR A 60 -0.79 -5.51 12.48
C THR A 60 0.61 -5.20 12.99
N ALA A 61 1.10 -3.97 12.75
CA ALA A 61 2.41 -3.51 13.22
C ALA A 61 2.60 -3.67 14.74
N LYS A 62 1.58 -3.36 15.55
CA LYS A 62 1.66 -3.54 17.01
C LYS A 62 1.60 -5.00 17.47
N GLN A 63 1.17 -5.94 16.61
CA GLN A 63 1.18 -7.37 16.96
C GLN A 63 2.55 -8.00 16.74
N ASP A 64 3.33 -7.45 15.80
CA ASP A 64 4.66 -7.95 15.45
C ASP A 64 5.64 -6.79 15.31
N VAL A 65 6.02 -6.21 16.46
CA VAL A 65 6.96 -5.09 16.51
C VAL A 65 8.36 -5.51 16.05
N SER A 66 8.73 -6.79 16.21
CA SER A 66 9.97 -7.37 15.70
C SER A 66 10.10 -7.18 14.20
N LEU A 67 9.09 -7.60 13.43
CA LEU A 67 9.08 -7.47 11.98
C LEU A 67 9.20 -6.00 11.53
N ILE A 68 8.48 -5.09 12.19
CA ILE A 68 8.57 -3.65 11.88
C ILE A 68 9.98 -3.11 12.11
N ARG A 69 10.64 -3.54 13.19
CA ARG A 69 12.04 -3.17 13.45
C ARG A 69 12.97 -3.75 12.39
N THR A 70 12.77 -5.00 11.97
CA THR A 70 13.56 -5.62 10.90
C THR A 70 13.42 -4.84 9.59
N ILE A 71 12.20 -4.46 9.20
CA ILE A 71 11.95 -3.63 8.00
C ILE A 71 12.74 -2.32 8.07
N VAL A 72 12.64 -1.59 9.19
CA VAL A 72 13.35 -0.30 9.36
C VAL A 72 14.87 -0.47 9.45
N GLN A 73 15.36 -1.52 10.10
CA GLN A 73 16.80 -1.81 10.19
C GLN A 73 17.44 -2.13 8.84
N ASN A 74 16.66 -2.64 7.88
CA ASN A 74 17.07 -2.84 6.49
C ASN A 74 16.93 -1.56 5.63
N GLY A 75 16.64 -0.40 6.24
CA GLY A 75 16.59 0.90 5.56
C GLY A 75 15.27 1.21 4.84
N HIS A 76 14.25 0.36 5.01
CA HIS A 76 12.94 0.58 4.39
C HIS A 76 12.06 1.55 5.18
N GLU A 77 11.21 2.29 4.47
CA GLU A 77 10.26 3.21 5.10
C GLU A 77 8.99 2.47 5.54
N ILE A 78 8.45 2.82 6.71
CA ILE A 78 7.08 2.45 7.11
C ILE A 78 6.17 3.64 6.88
N ALA A 79 5.10 3.45 6.11
CA ALA A 79 4.03 4.42 5.93
C ALA A 79 2.74 3.95 6.62
N SER A 80 1.83 4.87 6.94
CA SER A 80 0.54 4.53 7.53
C SER A 80 -0.43 3.98 6.48
N HIS A 81 -1.03 2.83 6.77
CA HIS A 81 -2.14 2.25 6.00
C HIS A 81 -3.45 2.20 6.80
N GLY A 82 -3.63 3.19 7.69
CA GLY A 82 -4.71 3.21 8.67
C GLY A 82 -4.54 2.19 9.79
N TYR A 83 -5.51 2.13 10.71
CA TYR A 83 -5.44 1.25 11.87
C TYR A 83 -6.07 -0.12 11.61
N LYS A 84 -7.21 -0.20 10.91
CA LYS A 84 -7.96 -1.46 10.70
C LYS A 84 -8.22 -1.84 9.24
N HIS A 85 -7.45 -1.33 8.28
CA HIS A 85 -7.62 -1.63 6.85
C HIS A 85 -9.07 -1.40 6.34
N VAL A 86 -9.61 -0.20 6.62
CA VAL A 86 -10.99 0.18 6.32
C VAL A 86 -11.13 0.90 4.98
N ARG A 87 -12.31 0.86 4.36
CA ARG A 87 -12.59 1.58 3.10
C ARG A 87 -12.97 3.03 3.38
N TYR A 88 -11.99 3.94 3.37
CA TYR A 88 -12.17 5.35 3.72
C TYR A 88 -13.27 6.02 2.89
N GLN A 89 -13.42 5.66 1.60
CA GLN A 89 -14.48 6.15 0.72
C GLN A 89 -15.91 6.09 1.31
N PHE A 90 -16.22 5.08 2.12
CA PHE A 90 -17.57 4.84 2.65
C PHE A 90 -17.74 5.27 4.12
N LEU A 91 -16.73 5.88 4.72
CA LEU A 91 -16.74 6.24 6.12
C LEU A 91 -17.02 7.74 6.30
N PRO A 92 -17.81 8.13 7.32
CA PRO A 92 -17.87 9.51 7.75
C PRO A 92 -16.49 10.04 8.15
N LYS A 93 -16.29 11.35 7.98
CA LYS A 93 -15.04 12.04 8.30
C LYS A 93 -14.51 11.71 9.70
N GLU A 94 -15.38 11.70 10.70
CA GLU A 94 -15.02 11.48 12.11
C GLU A 94 -14.47 10.07 12.33
N ILE A 95 -15.00 9.08 11.59
CA ILE A 95 -14.54 7.69 11.67
C ILE A 95 -13.20 7.52 10.96
N GLN A 96 -13.01 8.16 9.80
CA GLN A 96 -11.71 8.20 9.13
C GLN A 96 -10.65 8.88 10.01
N GLU A 97 -11.00 10.02 10.60
CA GLU A 97 -10.13 10.77 11.50
C GLU A 97 -9.70 9.91 12.69
N GLN A 98 -10.65 9.20 13.32
CA GLN A 98 -10.34 8.32 14.43
C GLN A 98 -9.43 7.15 14.02
N ASP A 99 -9.65 6.52 12.86
CA ASP A 99 -8.78 5.44 12.36
C ASP A 99 -7.36 5.95 12.09
N MET A 100 -7.22 7.10 11.43
CA MET A 100 -5.94 7.74 11.11
C MET A 100 -5.19 8.17 12.37
N LYS A 101 -5.87 8.84 13.31
CA LYS A 101 -5.29 9.22 14.61
C LYS A 101 -4.81 8.00 15.40
N THR A 102 -5.63 6.96 15.46
CA THR A 102 -5.26 5.71 16.16
C THR A 102 -4.06 5.04 15.50
N SER A 103 -3.96 5.10 14.16
CA SER A 103 -2.80 4.59 13.41
C SER A 103 -1.52 5.32 13.81
N ILE A 104 -1.52 6.66 13.75
CA ILE A 104 -0.37 7.51 14.10
C ILE A 104 0.08 7.26 15.55
N GLU A 105 -0.86 7.25 16.50
CA GLU A 105 -0.56 7.01 17.91
C GLU A 105 0.01 5.61 18.15
N THR A 106 -0.46 4.61 17.40
CA THR A 106 0.03 3.23 17.50
C THR A 106 1.46 3.11 16.99
N PHE A 107 1.78 3.71 15.83
CA PHE A 107 3.14 3.75 15.32
C PHE A 107 4.10 4.48 16.26
N LYS A 108 3.67 5.63 16.80
CA LYS A 108 4.44 6.39 17.78
C LYS A 108 4.77 5.55 19.03
N LYS A 109 3.81 4.77 19.54
CA LYS A 109 4.01 3.88 20.71
C LYS A 109 5.04 2.78 20.47
N ILE A 110 5.20 2.33 19.22
CA ILE A 110 6.21 1.32 18.85
C ILE A 110 7.53 1.94 18.36
N GLY A 111 7.68 3.27 18.46
CA GLY A 111 8.90 3.99 18.13
C GLY A 111 9.06 4.34 16.64
N ILE A 112 7.97 4.32 15.88
CA ILE A 112 7.97 4.58 14.43
C ILE A 112 7.25 5.90 14.15
N ASN A 113 7.91 6.81 13.44
CA ASN A 113 7.32 8.06 12.99
C ASN A 113 6.92 7.94 11.52
N VAL A 114 5.62 7.71 11.26
CA VAL A 114 5.10 7.58 9.91
C VAL A 114 4.87 8.96 9.28
N THR A 115 5.48 9.20 8.12
CA THR A 115 5.35 10.45 7.35
C THR A 115 4.50 10.29 6.09
N GLY A 116 4.41 9.06 5.57
CA GLY A 116 3.58 8.71 4.43
C GLY A 116 2.24 8.13 4.80
N PHE A 117 1.27 8.28 3.90
CA PHE A 117 -0.01 7.60 3.97
C PHE A 117 -0.37 6.92 2.66
N ARG A 118 -1.14 5.84 2.79
CA ARG A 118 -1.88 5.27 1.67
C ARG A 118 -3.20 4.73 2.19
N ALA A 119 -4.32 5.10 1.59
CA ALA A 119 -5.62 4.53 1.98
C ALA A 119 -5.71 3.05 1.60
N PRO A 120 -6.28 2.19 2.46
CA PRO A 120 -6.66 0.83 2.09
C PRO A 120 -7.49 0.80 0.80
N TYR A 121 -7.20 -0.16 -0.06
CA TYR A 121 -7.85 -0.35 -1.36
C TYR A 121 -7.73 0.85 -2.33
N ASN A 122 -6.83 1.81 -2.06
CA ASN A 122 -6.75 3.08 -2.77
C ASN A 122 -8.11 3.83 -2.81
N MET A 123 -8.95 3.64 -1.78
CA MET A 123 -10.31 4.19 -1.71
C MET A 123 -10.36 5.43 -0.82
N TYR A 124 -10.61 6.59 -1.42
CA TYR A 124 -10.66 7.91 -0.76
C TYR A 124 -12.04 8.55 -0.94
N ASN A 125 -12.46 9.41 -0.02
CA ASN A 125 -13.52 10.40 -0.27
C ASN A 125 -12.95 11.83 -0.23
N GLU A 126 -13.82 12.84 -0.28
CA GLU A 126 -13.44 14.25 -0.27
C GLU A 126 -12.80 14.68 1.06
N ASP A 127 -13.17 14.06 2.18
CA ASP A 127 -12.60 14.38 3.50
C ASP A 127 -11.18 13.86 3.68
N THR A 128 -10.83 12.72 3.05
CA THR A 128 -9.56 12.04 3.31
C THR A 128 -8.35 12.97 3.11
N PRO A 129 -8.19 13.68 1.98
CA PRO A 129 -7.07 14.60 1.79
C PRO A 129 -6.98 15.73 2.83
N HIS A 130 -8.12 16.24 3.33
CA HIS A 130 -8.13 17.24 4.39
C HIS A 130 -7.60 16.67 5.71
N LEU A 131 -7.92 15.41 6.01
CA LEU A 131 -7.37 14.71 7.17
C LEU A 131 -5.87 14.48 7.01
N LEU A 132 -5.39 14.10 5.82
CA LEU A 132 -3.96 13.94 5.57
C LEU A 132 -3.16 15.21 5.88
N GLU A 133 -3.66 16.36 5.42
CA GLU A 133 -3.05 17.64 5.74
C GLU A 133 -3.16 17.99 7.23
N LYS A 134 -4.33 17.79 7.86
CA LYS A 134 -4.55 18.06 9.29
C LYS A 134 -3.58 17.27 10.19
N TYR A 135 -3.25 16.03 9.82
CA TYR A 135 -2.33 15.17 10.57
C TYR A 135 -0.87 15.28 10.12
N GLY A 136 -0.56 16.18 9.18
CA GLY A 136 0.82 16.50 8.82
C GLY A 136 1.53 15.40 8.04
N PHE A 137 0.80 14.54 7.31
CA PHE A 137 1.45 13.62 6.37
C PHE A 137 2.22 14.42 5.31
N LEU A 138 3.39 13.92 4.92
CA LEU A 138 4.25 14.56 3.93
C LEU A 138 3.93 14.11 2.51
N TRP A 139 3.48 12.87 2.36
CA TRP A 139 3.16 12.31 1.06
C TRP A 139 2.02 11.28 1.11
N ASP A 140 1.35 11.11 -0.03
CA ASP A 140 0.32 10.09 -0.26
C ASP A 140 0.65 9.22 -1.48
N GLY A 141 0.56 7.90 -1.30
CA GLY A 141 0.89 6.90 -2.33
C GLY A 141 -0.32 6.20 -2.96
N GLY A 142 -1.56 6.72 -2.85
CA GLY A 142 -2.71 6.03 -3.45
C GLY A 142 -3.69 6.92 -4.20
N ILE A 143 -3.73 8.23 -3.98
CA ILE A 143 -4.53 9.20 -4.74
C ILE A 143 -4.15 9.17 -6.23
N GLY A 144 -2.89 8.87 -6.55
CA GLY A 144 -2.39 8.66 -7.91
C GLY A 144 -3.12 7.55 -8.68
N TYR A 145 -3.81 6.63 -7.99
CA TYR A 145 -4.58 5.56 -8.63
C TYR A 145 -5.88 6.05 -9.29
N LYS A 146 -6.34 7.26 -9.03
CA LYS A 146 -7.57 7.78 -9.66
C LYS A 146 -7.34 8.06 -11.16
N PRO A 147 -8.28 7.73 -12.06
CA PRO A 147 -8.10 7.88 -13.51
C PRO A 147 -7.57 9.25 -13.97
N GLU A 148 -8.02 10.33 -13.32
CA GLU A 148 -7.59 11.70 -13.57
C GLU A 148 -6.11 11.96 -13.23
N ASN A 149 -5.55 11.22 -12.27
CA ASN A 149 -4.17 11.37 -11.79
C ASN A 149 -3.21 10.33 -12.40
N ARG A 150 -3.72 9.22 -12.94
CA ARG A 150 -2.94 8.10 -13.51
C ARG A 150 -1.98 8.50 -14.63
N LYS A 151 -2.26 9.60 -15.33
CA LYS A 151 -1.41 10.08 -16.43
C LYS A 151 -0.21 10.88 -15.96
N SER A 152 -0.15 11.25 -14.68
CA SER A 152 1.00 11.98 -14.16
C SER A 152 2.20 11.04 -14.06
N ASN A 153 3.34 11.45 -14.61
CA ASN A 153 4.66 10.85 -14.39
C ASN A 153 5.50 11.69 -13.41
N SER A 154 4.87 12.64 -12.72
CA SER A 154 5.53 13.56 -11.79
C SER A 154 4.78 13.64 -10.48
N PHE A 155 5.47 14.01 -9.41
CA PHE A 155 4.84 14.37 -8.15
C PHE A 155 3.82 15.48 -8.39
N PHE A 156 2.68 15.40 -7.70
CA PHE A 156 1.62 16.38 -7.85
C PHE A 156 0.98 16.74 -6.51
N LYS A 157 0.21 17.82 -6.50
CA LYS A 157 -0.60 18.26 -5.36
C LYS A 157 -2.06 18.16 -5.72
N VAL A 158 -2.91 17.88 -4.74
CA VAL A 158 -4.37 17.97 -4.91
C VAL A 158 -4.88 19.31 -4.43
N LYS A 159 -5.98 19.79 -5.02
CA LYS A 159 -6.62 21.03 -4.59
C LYS A 159 -7.52 20.79 -3.38
N LEU A 160 -7.26 21.49 -2.30
CA LEU A 160 -8.05 21.51 -1.06
C LEU A 160 -8.51 22.95 -0.84
N ASN A 161 -9.81 23.23 -0.89
CA ASN A 161 -10.37 24.59 -0.75
C ASN A 161 -9.66 25.62 -1.66
N ASN A 162 -9.46 25.29 -2.93
CA ASN A 162 -8.80 26.10 -3.96
C ASN A 162 -7.30 26.41 -3.74
N ARG A 163 -6.63 25.76 -2.79
CA ARG A 163 -5.17 25.80 -2.65
C ARG A 163 -4.56 24.41 -2.83
N ASP A 164 -3.27 24.35 -3.12
CA ASP A 164 -2.56 23.07 -3.13
C ASP A 164 -2.46 22.47 -1.72
N SER A 165 -2.50 21.13 -1.66
CA SER A 165 -2.22 20.37 -0.45
C SER A 165 -0.78 20.61 0.03
N THR A 166 -0.59 20.56 1.34
CA THR A 166 0.77 20.62 1.92
C THR A 166 1.56 19.33 1.64
N PHE A 167 0.87 18.18 1.62
CA PHE A 167 1.45 16.88 1.29
C PHE A 167 1.57 16.65 -0.23
N THR A 168 2.49 15.80 -0.66
CA THR A 168 2.77 15.46 -2.06
C THR A 168 2.14 14.13 -2.45
N CYS A 169 1.41 14.08 -3.56
CA CYS A 169 0.91 12.83 -4.12
C CYS A 169 1.93 12.21 -5.07
N ILE A 170 2.07 10.90 -4.98
CA ILE A 170 2.90 10.08 -5.87
C ILE A 170 1.97 9.42 -6.91
N PRO A 171 2.22 9.55 -8.22
CA PRO A 171 1.47 8.81 -9.22
C PRO A 171 1.62 7.30 -9.01
N LEU A 172 0.51 6.56 -9.15
CA LEU A 172 0.49 5.11 -9.01
C LEU A 172 0.26 4.46 -10.37
N ASN A 173 1.13 3.53 -10.72
CA ASN A 173 1.03 2.76 -11.96
C ASN A 173 -0.22 1.87 -11.96
N LEU A 174 -0.81 1.68 -13.15
CA LEU A 174 -1.93 0.77 -13.35
C LEU A 174 -1.51 -0.70 -13.22
N TYR A 175 -0.27 -1.02 -13.59
CA TYR A 175 0.26 -2.38 -13.53
C TYR A 175 0.70 -2.72 -12.09
N THR A 176 -0.29 -2.96 -11.23
CA THR A 176 -0.11 -3.50 -9.88
C THR A 176 0.03 -5.02 -9.93
N ASP A 177 0.66 -5.63 -8.93
CA ASP A 177 0.74 -7.08 -8.83
C ASP A 177 -0.64 -7.77 -8.81
N ASP A 178 -1.63 -7.21 -8.11
CA ASP A 178 -3.02 -7.70 -8.13
C ASP A 178 -3.56 -7.79 -9.56
N LEU A 179 -3.34 -6.76 -10.38
CA LEU A 179 -3.78 -6.78 -11.78
C LEU A 179 -3.02 -7.85 -12.57
N LEU A 180 -1.69 -7.88 -12.45
CA LEU A 180 -0.84 -8.76 -13.26
C LEU A 180 -1.02 -10.24 -12.88
N ILE A 181 -1.13 -10.56 -11.60
CA ILE A 181 -1.23 -11.93 -11.07
C ILE A 181 -2.69 -12.38 -11.01
N ASP A 182 -3.58 -11.60 -10.38
CA ASP A 182 -4.92 -12.09 -10.09
C ASP A 182 -5.87 -11.98 -11.28
N VAL A 183 -5.71 -10.96 -12.12
CA VAL A 183 -6.57 -10.74 -13.28
C VAL A 183 -5.93 -11.28 -14.56
N LEU A 184 -4.69 -10.88 -14.84
CA LEU A 184 -4.02 -11.26 -16.09
C LEU A 184 -3.30 -12.61 -16.03
N LYS A 185 -3.14 -13.20 -14.83
CA LYS A 185 -2.53 -14.53 -14.62
C LYS A 185 -1.13 -14.64 -15.23
N LEU A 186 -0.36 -13.56 -15.18
CA LEU A 186 1.01 -13.53 -15.68
C LEU A 186 1.95 -14.23 -14.71
N ASP A 187 2.96 -14.90 -15.26
CA ASP A 187 4.10 -15.39 -14.50
C ASP A 187 5.15 -14.28 -14.28
N SER A 188 6.19 -14.59 -13.49
CA SER A 188 7.25 -13.64 -13.15
C SER A 188 8.05 -13.15 -14.36
N GLU A 189 8.22 -13.96 -15.40
CA GLU A 189 8.93 -13.56 -16.61
C GLU A 189 8.13 -12.50 -17.39
N HIS A 190 6.83 -12.75 -17.58
CA HIS A 190 5.94 -11.82 -18.24
C HIS A 190 5.76 -10.52 -17.45
N MET A 191 5.63 -10.61 -16.11
CA MET A 191 5.60 -9.44 -15.24
C MET A 191 6.88 -8.61 -15.36
N SER A 192 8.05 -9.25 -15.36
CA SER A 192 9.34 -8.56 -15.50
C SER A 192 9.44 -7.81 -16.83
N ARG A 193 8.91 -8.38 -17.92
CA ARG A 193 8.83 -7.70 -19.23
C ARG A 193 7.89 -6.49 -19.20
N VAL A 194 6.76 -6.58 -18.49
CA VAL A 194 5.84 -5.44 -18.31
C VAL A 194 6.52 -4.32 -17.53
N PHE A 195 7.13 -4.63 -16.39
CA PHE A 195 7.84 -3.65 -15.57
C PHE A 195 8.99 -3.00 -16.32
N SER A 196 9.79 -3.78 -17.06
CA SER A 196 10.90 -3.26 -17.88
C SER A 196 10.39 -2.27 -18.94
N LYS A 197 9.31 -2.61 -19.66
CA LYS A 197 8.71 -1.70 -20.65
C LYS A 197 8.22 -0.39 -20.03
N VAL A 198 7.63 -0.45 -18.83
CA VAL A 198 7.21 0.77 -18.14
C VAL A 198 8.44 1.59 -17.72
N LEU A 199 9.46 0.96 -17.14
CA LEU A 199 10.69 1.64 -16.73
C LEU A 199 11.41 2.28 -17.92
N ASP A 200 11.51 1.60 -19.07
CA ASP A 200 12.11 2.14 -20.29
C ASP A 200 11.32 3.34 -20.83
N HIS A 201 9.99 3.27 -20.78
CA HIS A 201 9.12 4.38 -21.15
C HIS A 201 9.30 5.58 -20.21
N THR A 202 9.33 5.36 -18.89
CA THR A 202 9.57 6.41 -17.90
C THR A 202 10.97 7.00 -18.05
N LYS A 203 12.00 6.18 -18.31
CA LYS A 203 13.37 6.63 -18.57
C LYS A 203 13.45 7.52 -19.81
N SER A 204 12.74 7.16 -20.89
CA SER A 204 12.77 7.89 -22.16
C SER A 204 12.05 9.24 -22.09
N ASN A 205 10.97 9.33 -21.30
CA ASN A 205 10.16 10.55 -21.18
C ASN A 205 10.52 11.40 -19.95
N GLY A 206 11.34 10.87 -19.05
CA GLY A 206 11.57 11.44 -17.73
C GLY A 206 10.38 11.25 -16.79
N GLY A 207 10.64 11.42 -15.49
CA GLY A 207 9.63 11.32 -14.43
C GLY A 207 9.87 10.16 -13.48
N LEU A 208 8.80 9.73 -12.82
CA LEU A 208 8.81 8.71 -11.80
C LEU A 208 7.71 7.67 -12.06
N VAL A 209 7.95 6.46 -11.59
CA VAL A 209 6.95 5.39 -11.56
C VAL A 209 6.95 4.76 -10.18
N MET A 210 5.75 4.55 -9.64
CA MET A 210 5.55 3.77 -8.43
C MET A 210 4.78 2.51 -8.81
N PHE A 211 5.34 1.35 -8.48
CA PHE A 211 4.65 0.08 -8.56
C PHE A 211 4.03 -0.24 -7.19
N ASP A 212 2.87 -0.87 -7.23
CA ASP A 212 2.20 -1.41 -6.07
C ASP A 212 2.37 -2.93 -6.08
N LEU A 213 3.05 -3.42 -5.04
CA LEU A 213 3.45 -4.81 -4.89
C LEU A 213 3.17 -5.25 -3.43
N HIS A 214 2.80 -6.51 -3.26
CA HIS A 214 2.56 -7.16 -1.98
C HIS A 214 3.61 -8.28 -1.76
N PRO A 215 4.14 -8.42 -0.52
CA PRO A 215 4.95 -9.58 -0.14
C PRO A 215 4.16 -10.89 -0.21
#